data_AF-K0K648-F1
#
_entry.id   AF-K0K648-F1
#
_cell.length_a   1.000
_cell.length_b   1.000
_cell.length_c   1.000
_cell.angle_alpha   90.00
_cell.angle_beta   90.00
_cell.angle_gamma   90.00
#
_symmetry.space_group_name_H-M   'P 1'
#
loop_
_entity.id
_entity.type
_entity.pdbx_description
1 polymer ?
#
loop_
_entity_poly.entity_id
_entity_poly.type
_entity_poly.pdbx_seq_one_letter_code
_entity_poly.pdbx_strand_id
1 'polypeptide(L)'
;MADLSWPQRTALVLGALLVVWGLVDFVAGRTPLGLLHVITGAAVLVAAFRARAIRLVGTLMGLVFLVVFAYGLGDTGGAMDAGFLGNAAHLLLGFASVGIAESCVWCEQRTRGAVRRVERLP
;
A
#
# COMPACT_ATOMS: atom_id res chain seq x y z
N MET A 1 -10.84 -7.29 14.30
CA MET A 1 -9.59 -7.79 13.65
C MET A 1 -9.63 -9.28 13.32
N ALA A 2 -10.36 -10.12 14.09
CA ALA A 2 -10.39 -11.57 13.89
C ALA A 2 -10.83 -12.01 12.48
N ASP A 3 -11.74 -11.28 11.81
CA ASP A 3 -12.26 -11.65 10.48
C ASP A 3 -11.52 -11.05 9.28
N LEU A 4 -10.48 -10.24 9.49
CA LEU A 4 -9.74 -9.68 8.37
C LEU A 4 -8.85 -10.75 7.72
N SER A 5 -8.89 -10.84 6.39
CA SER A 5 -7.94 -11.65 5.62
C SER A 5 -6.50 -11.15 5.83
N TRP A 6 -5.51 -12.02 5.65
CA TRP A 6 -4.11 -11.64 5.82
C TRP A 6 -3.69 -10.41 4.98
N PRO A 7 -4.14 -10.22 3.71
CA PRO A 7 -3.75 -9.04 2.93
C PRO A 7 -4.31 -7.74 3.52
N GLN A 8 -5.51 -7.79 4.10
CA GLN A 8 -6.11 -6.63 4.76
C GLN A 8 -5.37 -6.29 6.05
N ARG A 9 -4.90 -7.29 6.80
CA ARG A 9 -4.04 -7.05 7.99
C ARG A 9 -2.71 -6.42 7.58
N THR A 10 -2.10 -6.91 6.51
CA THR A 10 -0.88 -6.32 5.94
C THR A 10 -1.13 -4.89 5.48
N ALA A 11 -2.26 -4.60 4.83
CA ALA A 11 -2.65 -3.25 4.45
C ALA A 11 -2.79 -2.32 5.65
N LEU A 12 -3.39 -2.78 6.77
CA LEU A 12 -3.47 -1.98 7.99
C LEU A 12 -2.10 -1.63 8.54
N VAL A 13 -1.19 -2.62 8.61
CA VAL A 13 0.18 -2.39 9.07
C VAL A 13 0.91 -1.42 8.14
N LEU A 14 0.83 -1.63 6.83
CA LEU A 14 1.46 -0.77 5.84
C LEU A 14 0.94 0.67 5.94
N GLY A 15 -0.37 0.86 6.00
CA GLY A 15 -0.98 2.18 6.11
C GLY A 15 -0.60 2.89 7.41
N ALA A 16 -0.54 2.16 8.53
CA ALA A 16 -0.07 2.72 9.80
C ALA A 16 1.41 3.12 9.75
N LEU A 17 2.27 2.28 9.17
CA LEU A 17 3.69 2.59 8.97
C LEU A 17 3.88 3.82 8.10
N LEU A 18 3.11 3.97 7.03
CA LEU A 18 3.15 5.15 6.15
C LEU A 18 2.72 6.42 6.89
N VAL A 19 1.67 6.38 7.70
CA VAL A 19 1.26 7.54 8.51
C VAL A 19 2.37 7.92 9.48
N VAL A 20 2.96 6.95 10.21
CA VAL A 20 4.06 7.21 11.14
C VAL A 20 5.27 7.79 10.41
N TRP A 21 5.64 7.23 9.26
CA TRP A 21 6.74 7.77 8.46
C TRP A 21 6.44 9.20 8.00
N GLY A 22 5.24 9.49 7.51
CA GLY A 22 4.88 10.85 7.12
C GLY A 22 4.96 11.86 8.28
N LEU A 23 4.62 11.45 9.50
CA LEU A 23 4.84 12.27 10.70
C LEU A 23 6.32 12.52 10.98
N VAL A 24 7.17 11.50 10.83
CA VAL A 24 8.63 11.66 10.93
C VAL A 24 9.16 12.63 9.87
N ASP A 25 8.62 12.59 8.65
CA ASP A 25 9.01 13.49 7.58
C ASP A 25 8.60 14.95 7.86
N PHE A 26 7.45 15.19 8.48
CA PHE A 26 7.11 16.52 8.97
C PHE A 26 8.07 17.03 10.03
N VAL A 27 8.44 16.19 11.00
CA VAL A 27 9.42 16.53 12.04
C VAL A 27 10.79 16.83 11.41
N ALA A 28 11.15 16.14 10.33
CA ALA A 28 12.37 16.37 9.57
C ALA A 28 12.30 17.56 8.59
N GLY A 29 11.20 18.31 8.53
CA GLY A 29 11.02 19.44 7.61
C GLY A 29 10.76 19.06 6.15
N ARG A 30 10.51 17.77 5.87
CA ARG A 30 10.23 17.23 4.52
C ARG A 30 8.73 17.23 4.22
N THR A 31 8.12 18.42 4.25
CA THR A 31 6.66 18.59 4.14
C THR A 31 6.01 17.88 2.92
N PRO A 32 6.58 17.93 1.70
CA PRO A 32 5.97 17.27 0.55
C PRO A 32 5.89 15.74 0.71
N LEU A 33 6.98 15.13 1.18
CA LEU A 33 7.04 13.69 1.49
C LEU A 33 6.11 13.35 2.66
N GLY A 34 6.11 14.16 3.72
CA GLY A 34 5.20 13.99 4.86
C GLY A 34 3.73 13.93 4.45
N LEU A 35 3.30 14.88 3.60
CA LEU A 35 1.94 14.89 3.04
C LEU A 35 1.66 13.64 2.21
N LEU A 36 2.59 13.26 1.32
CA LEU A 36 2.47 12.07 0.50
C LEU A 36 2.25 10.82 1.37
N HIS A 37 3.12 10.57 2.35
CA HIS A 37 3.03 9.35 3.17
C HIS A 37 1.81 9.35 4.09
N VAL A 38 1.43 10.49 4.68
CA VAL A 38 0.21 10.55 5.50
C VAL A 38 -1.04 10.31 4.67
N ILE A 39 -1.19 10.97 3.52
CA ILE A 39 -2.39 10.84 2.68
C ILE A 39 -2.49 9.41 2.13
N THR A 40 -1.40 8.88 1.60
CA THR A 40 -1.37 7.50 1.07
C THR A 40 -1.59 6.48 2.18
N GLY A 41 -0.96 6.65 3.34
CA GLY A 41 -1.15 5.80 4.52
C GLY A 41 -2.58 5.80 5.04
N ALA A 42 -3.21 6.97 5.15
CA ALA A 42 -4.61 7.10 5.53
C ALA A 42 -5.56 6.45 4.51
N ALA A 43 -5.31 6.64 3.21
CA ALA A 43 -6.08 6.01 2.16
C ALA A 43 -6.01 4.47 2.25
N VAL A 44 -4.82 3.91 2.48
CA VAL A 44 -4.62 2.46 2.66
C VAL A 44 -5.32 1.96 3.94
N LEU A 45 -5.20 2.67 5.07
CA LEU A 45 -5.86 2.33 6.33
C LEU A 45 -7.38 2.25 6.17
N VAL A 46 -7.99 3.27 5.57
CA VAL A 46 -9.43 3.31 5.34
C VAL A 46 -9.86 2.19 4.38
N ALA A 47 -9.08 1.96 3.33
CA ALA A 47 -9.39 0.93 2.33
C ALA A 47 -9.25 -0.50 2.85
N ALA A 48 -8.39 -0.75 3.84
CA ALA A 48 -8.11 -2.08 4.37
C ALA A 48 -9.36 -2.82 4.88
N PHE A 49 -10.38 -2.09 5.35
CA PHE A 49 -11.64 -2.67 5.82
C PHE A 49 -12.57 -3.14 4.70
N ARG A 50 -12.27 -2.83 3.44
CA ARG A 50 -13.09 -3.20 2.27
C ARG A 50 -12.22 -3.83 1.19
N ALA A 51 -12.31 -5.16 1.03
CA ALA A 51 -11.53 -5.93 0.06
C ALA A 51 -11.59 -5.36 -1.38
N ARG A 52 -12.73 -4.84 -1.81
CA ARG A 52 -12.87 -4.18 -3.12
C ARG A 52 -12.12 -2.84 -3.19
N ALA A 53 -12.13 -2.06 -2.12
CA ALA A 53 -11.46 -0.76 -2.07
C ALA A 53 -9.94 -0.93 -2.04
N ILE A 54 -9.42 -1.87 -1.24
CA ILE A 54 -7.97 -2.11 -1.14
C ILE A 54 -7.35 -2.60 -2.44
N ARG A 55 -8.10 -3.28 -3.32
CA ARG A 55 -7.59 -3.61 -4.66
C ARG A 55 -7.31 -2.35 -5.48
N LEU A 56 -8.30 -1.46 -5.59
CA LEU A 56 -8.16 -0.23 -6.36
C LEU A 56 -7.10 0.69 -5.74
N VAL A 57 -7.14 0.85 -4.42
CA VAL A 57 -6.18 1.69 -3.69
C VAL A 57 -4.78 1.08 -3.76
N GLY A 58 -4.61 -0.23 -3.58
CA GLY A 58 -3.29 -0.88 -3.68
C GLY A 58 -2.65 -0.73 -5.05
N THR A 59 -3.41 -0.91 -6.14
CA THR A 59 -2.90 -0.66 -7.50
C THR A 59 -2.54 0.81 -7.71
N LEU A 60 -3.40 1.74 -7.25
CA LEU A 60 -3.13 3.18 -7.35
C LEU A 60 -1.88 3.59 -6.55
N MET A 61 -1.74 3.10 -5.32
CA MET A 61 -0.56 3.35 -4.47
C MET A 61 0.70 2.76 -5.10
N GLY A 62 0.59 1.60 -5.75
CA GLY A 62 1.66 1.04 -6.58
C GLY A 62 2.19 2.03 -7.61
N LEU A 63 1.28 2.65 -8.36
CA LEU A 63 1.61 3.66 -9.37
C LEU A 63 2.16 4.94 -8.73
N VAL A 64 1.53 5.45 -7.67
CA VAL A 64 1.98 6.65 -6.95
C VAL A 64 3.42 6.49 -6.47
N PHE A 65 3.74 5.40 -5.78
CA PHE A 65 5.08 5.20 -5.25
C PHE A 65 6.12 4.89 -6.32
N LEU A 66 5.72 4.28 -7.44
CA LEU A 66 6.60 4.13 -8.61
C LEU A 66 6.94 5.48 -9.25
N VAL A 67 5.95 6.37 -9.37
CA VAL A 67 6.16 7.74 -9.88
C VAL A 67 7.06 8.51 -8.93
N VAL A 68 6.80 8.46 -7.63
CA VAL A 68 7.64 9.13 -6.61
C VAL A 68 9.08 8.63 -6.67
N PHE A 69 9.29 7.32 -6.78
CA PHE A 69 10.62 6.73 -6.97
C PHE A 69 11.31 7.26 -8.25
N ALA A 70 10.60 7.30 -9.38
CA ALA A 70 11.14 7.80 -10.64
C ALA A 70 11.54 9.28 -10.55
N TYR A 71 10.72 10.10 -9.89
CA TYR A 71 11.06 11.51 -9.61
C TYR A 71 12.26 11.64 -8.67
N GLY A 72 12.31 10.86 -7.58
CA GLY A 72 13.43 10.89 -6.64
C GLY A 72 14.78 10.51 -7.28
N LEU A 73 14.76 9.65 -8.31
CA LEU A 73 15.95 9.36 -9.12
C LEU A 73 16.28 10.44 -10.16
N GLY A 74 15.26 11.07 -10.73
CA GLY A 74 15.41 12.04 -11.82
C GLY A 74 15.73 13.47 -11.37
N ASP A 75 15.36 13.84 -10.14
CA ASP A 75 15.50 15.19 -9.59
C ASP A 75 16.13 15.14 -8.19
N THR A 76 17.41 14.79 -8.13
CA THR A 76 18.16 14.65 -6.87
C THR A 76 18.24 15.98 -6.12
N GLY A 77 17.84 15.99 -4.84
CA GLY A 77 17.68 17.19 -4.02
C GLY A 77 16.33 17.90 -4.19
N GLY A 78 15.47 17.40 -5.09
CA GLY A 78 14.12 17.91 -5.31
C GLY A 78 13.14 17.56 -4.19
N ALA A 79 11.94 18.11 -4.27
CA ALA A 79 10.90 17.96 -3.23
C ALA A 79 10.46 16.51 -2.96
N MET A 80 10.67 15.61 -3.92
CA MET A 80 10.31 14.19 -3.84
C MET A 80 11.51 13.27 -3.64
N ASP A 81 12.74 13.81 -3.54
CA ASP A 81 13.93 13.02 -3.27
C ASP A 81 14.05 12.73 -1.77
N ALA A 82 13.90 11.47 -1.38
CA ALA A 82 14.08 11.01 -0.01
C ALA A 82 15.48 10.44 0.25
N GLY A 83 16.43 10.67 -0.67
CA GLY A 83 17.74 10.05 -0.69
C GLY A 83 17.70 8.58 -1.08
N PHE A 84 18.87 7.94 -1.17
CA PHE A 84 18.99 6.57 -1.67
C PHE A 84 18.07 5.57 -0.95
N LEU A 85 18.11 5.55 0.39
CA LEU A 85 17.29 4.62 1.19
C LEU A 85 15.80 4.92 1.11
N GLY A 86 15.41 6.20 1.10
CA GLY A 86 14.01 6.60 0.99
C GLY A 86 13.42 6.23 -0.36
N ASN A 87 14.13 6.54 -1.45
CA ASN A 87 13.70 6.23 -2.81
C ASN A 87 13.63 4.70 -3.02
N ALA A 88 14.61 3.94 -2.55
CA ALA A 88 14.55 2.47 -2.58
C ALA A 88 13.32 1.94 -1.83
N ALA A 89 12.98 2.54 -0.69
CA ALA A 89 11.79 2.18 0.06
C ALA A 89 10.49 2.58 -0.68
N HIS A 90 10.43 3.71 -1.41
CA HIS A 90 9.29 4.02 -2.28
C HIS A 90 9.06 2.93 -3.34
N LEU A 91 10.13 2.44 -3.99
CA LEU A 91 10.01 1.33 -4.94
C LEU A 91 9.41 0.08 -4.29
N LEU A 92 9.92 -0.30 -3.11
CA LEU A 92 9.42 -1.46 -2.36
C LEU A 92 7.97 -1.27 -1.91
N LEU A 93 7.59 -0.08 -1.47
CA LEU A 93 6.22 0.28 -1.11
C LEU A 93 5.27 0.17 -2.32
N GLY A 94 5.75 0.54 -3.51
CA GLY A 94 5.01 0.37 -4.77
C GLY A 94 4.69 -1.10 -5.02
N PHE A 95 5.70 -1.98 -5.00
CA PHE A 95 5.51 -3.42 -5.17
C PHE A 95 4.66 -4.05 -4.06
N ALA A 96 4.88 -3.66 -2.81
CA ALA A 96 4.09 -4.14 -1.68
C ALA A 96 2.60 -3.80 -1.86
N SER A 97 2.28 -2.59 -2.33
CA SER A 97 0.91 -2.14 -2.56
C SER A 97 0.20 -2.97 -3.65
N VAL A 98 0.90 -3.27 -4.75
CA VAL A 98 0.38 -4.16 -5.80
C VAL A 98 0.24 -5.59 -5.28
N GLY A 99 1.24 -6.10 -4.56
CA GLY A 99 1.21 -7.44 -3.98
C GLY A 99 0.03 -7.64 -3.01
N ILE A 100 -0.31 -6.63 -2.21
CA ILE A 100 -1.49 -6.64 -1.34
C ILE A 100 -2.78 -6.68 -2.19
N ALA A 101 -2.87 -5.89 -3.26
CA ALA A 101 -4.03 -5.87 -4.15
C ALA A 101 -4.28 -7.23 -4.81
N GLU A 102 -3.24 -7.83 -5.40
CA GLU A 102 -3.30 -9.17 -6.02
C GLU A 102 -3.63 -10.26 -4.99
N SER A 103 -3.06 -10.17 -3.79
CA SER A 103 -3.33 -11.12 -2.71
C SER A 103 -4.80 -11.09 -2.26
N CYS A 104 -5.44 -9.91 -2.29
CA CYS A 104 -6.87 -9.79 -2.02
C CYS A 104 -7.71 -10.54 -3.08
N VAL A 105 -7.33 -10.41 -4.37
CA VAL A 105 -7.99 -11.13 -5.48
C VAL A 105 -7.82 -12.64 -5.29
N TRP A 106 -6.61 -13.09 -4.98
CA TRP A 106 -6.31 -14.50 -4.73
C TRP A 106 -7.17 -15.07 -3.60
N CYS A 107 -7.23 -14.38 -2.45
CA CYS A 107 -8.04 -14.82 -1.32
C CYS A 107 -9.53 -14.93 -1.68
N GLU A 108 -10.07 -13.95 -2.43
CA GLU A 108 -11.47 -13.99 -2.87
C GLU A 108 -11.74 -15.16 -3.85
N GLN A 109 -10.85 -15.39 -4.81
CA GLN A 109 -10.95 -16.51 -5.75
C GLN A 109 -10.89 -17.87 -5.03
N ARG A 110 -9.99 -18.01 -4.05
CA ARG A 110 -9.84 -19.25 -3.27
C ARG A 110 -11.11 -19.56 -2.47
N THR A 111 -11.72 -18.56 -1.83
CA THR A 111 -12.98 -18.73 -1.11
C THR A 111 -14.12 -19.14 -2.05
N ARG A 112 -14.26 -18.48 -3.20
CA ARG A 112 -15.27 -18.84 -4.21
C ARG A 112 -15.05 -20.26 -4.77
N GLY A 113 -13.81 -20.65 -4.99
CA GLY A 113 -13.44 -21.99 -5.46
C GLY A 113 -13.76 -23.08 -4.43
N ALA A 114 -13.55 -22.81 -3.14
CA ALA A 114 -13.90 -23.72 -2.05
C ALA A 114 -15.42 -23.96 -1.98
N VAL A 115 -16.23 -22.89 -2.04
CA VAL A 115 -17.70 -22.99 -2.04
C VAL A 115 -18.19 -23.82 -3.23
N ARG A 116 -17.72 -23.51 -4.45
CA ARG A 116 -18.07 -24.26 -5.67
C ARG A 116 -17.65 -25.73 -5.64
N ARG A 117 -16.62 -26.08 -4.85
CA ARG A 117 -16.19 -27.47 -4.68
C ARG A 117 -17.16 -28.22 -3.77
N VAL A 118 -17.60 -27.59 -2.68
CA VAL A 118 -18.59 -28.17 -1.76
C VAL A 118 -19.91 -28.43 -2.47
N GLU A 119 -20.38 -27.49 -3.31
CA GLU A 119 -21.61 -27.66 -4.12
C GLU A 119 -21.55 -28.81 -5.14
N ARG A 120 -20.36 -29.30 -5.49
CA ARG A 120 -20.16 -30.40 -6.45
C ARG A 120 -19.97 -31.77 -5.80
N LEU A 121 -19.90 -31.85 -4.47
CA LEU A 121 -19.86 -33.12 -3.77
C LEU A 121 -21.30 -33.66 -3.65
N PRO A 122 -21.58 -34.90 -4.11
CA PRO A 122 -22.90 -35.52 -4.05
C PRO A 122 -23.39 -35.77 -2.63
#